data_AF-A0A0D3C0V6-F1
#
_entry.id   AF-A0A0D3C0V6-F1
#
_cell.length_a   1.000
_cell.length_b   1.000
_cell.length_c   1.000
_cell.angle_alpha   90.00
_cell.angle_beta   90.00
_cell.angle_gamma   90.00
#
_symmetry.space_group_name_H-M   'P 1'
#
loop_
_entity.id
_entity.type
_entity.pdbx_description
1 polymer ?
#
loop_
_entity_poly.entity_id
_entity_poly.type
_entity_poly.pdbx_seq_one_letter_code
_entity_poly.pdbx_strand_id
1 'polypeptide(L)'
;MRGAREETVAWRYFSRDVVPFAAMFTVECTTVGANTLYKAASLRGLSFYVFVFYSYLVSTLLLLPLSLIFGRSRRLPPAKSPLFFKIFILGLLGFMSQIAACKGIEYSSPTLASAISNLTPAFTFTNFRMEQVRLRSSASQAKIIGAILSISGALVIVLYKGPKVLSGASFTSSSSLPISLDQNLTSSDSSWMIGGLFLASQYFLLSVWYILQTRVMETYPEEIRVVFFYNLFAIIISAPVCLFLERNLTSWVLKPDISLAAIVYSGFFVSMFSALTHTWGLHL
;
A
#
# COMPACT_ATOMS: atom_id res chain seq x y z
N MET A 1 -5.29 -35.22 31.57
CA MET A 1 -4.03 -34.66 31.01
C MET A 1 -3.89 -34.79 29.48
N ARG A 2 -4.58 -35.71 28.79
CA ARG A 2 -4.49 -35.86 27.32
C ARG A 2 -5.26 -34.76 26.55
N GLY A 3 -6.47 -34.41 26.98
CA GLY A 3 -7.29 -33.36 26.36
C GLY A 3 -6.69 -31.94 26.40
N ALA A 4 -6.11 -31.54 27.54
CA ALA A 4 -5.42 -30.24 27.66
C ALA A 4 -4.19 -30.13 26.72
N ARG A 5 -3.54 -31.26 26.41
CA ARG A 5 -2.41 -31.30 25.47
C ARG A 5 -2.89 -31.17 24.02
N GLU A 6 -4.01 -31.77 23.66
CA GLU A 6 -4.63 -31.64 22.33
C GLU A 6 -5.18 -30.23 22.10
N GLU A 7 -5.81 -29.61 23.10
CA GLU A 7 -6.27 -28.20 23.04
C GLU A 7 -5.11 -27.22 22.86
N THR A 8 -3.99 -27.42 23.57
CA THR A 8 -2.79 -26.57 23.40
C THR A 8 -2.12 -26.74 22.03
N VAL A 9 -2.20 -27.92 21.41
CA VAL A 9 -1.66 -28.17 20.06
C VAL A 9 -2.58 -27.57 19.00
N ALA A 10 -3.90 -27.75 19.13
CA ALA A 10 -4.88 -27.12 18.24
C ALA A 10 -4.84 -25.59 18.33
N TRP A 11 -4.71 -25.04 19.53
CA TRP A 11 -4.57 -23.59 19.75
C TRP A 11 -3.28 -23.04 19.16
N ARG A 12 -2.16 -23.77 19.26
CA ARG A 12 -0.90 -23.37 18.61
C ARG A 12 -0.99 -23.44 17.08
N TYR A 13 -1.62 -24.48 16.53
CA TYR A 13 -1.82 -24.61 15.09
C TYR A 13 -2.71 -23.48 14.56
N PHE A 14 -3.84 -23.23 15.21
CA PHE A 14 -4.75 -22.13 14.89
C PHE A 14 -4.05 -20.77 14.97
N SER A 15 -3.32 -20.50 16.05
CA SER A 15 -2.61 -19.24 16.26
C SER A 15 -1.45 -19.02 15.27
N ARG A 16 -0.81 -20.10 14.81
CA ARG A 16 0.37 -20.00 13.94
C ARG A 16 0.02 -19.95 12.46
N ASP A 17 -1.03 -20.66 12.03
CA ASP A 17 -1.30 -20.83 10.60
C ASP A 17 -2.59 -20.10 10.18
N VAL A 18 -3.64 -20.07 11.03
CA VAL A 18 -4.93 -19.45 10.67
C VAL A 18 -4.94 -17.94 10.93
N VAL A 19 -4.38 -17.49 12.06
CA VAL A 19 -4.38 -16.06 12.42
C VAL A 19 -3.59 -15.21 11.43
N PRO A 20 -2.35 -15.57 11.01
CA PRO A 20 -1.63 -14.77 10.02
C PRO A 20 -2.32 -14.76 8.65
N PHE A 21 -2.92 -15.88 8.25
CA PHE A 21 -3.71 -15.95 7.02
C PHE A 21 -4.92 -15.02 7.06
N ALA A 22 -5.72 -15.07 8.13
CA ALA A 22 -6.88 -14.21 8.30
C ALA A 22 -6.50 -12.72 8.39
N ALA A 23 -5.39 -12.39 9.04
CA ALA A 23 -4.86 -11.04 9.12
C ALA A 23 -4.46 -10.52 7.74
N MET A 24 -3.69 -11.30 6.96
CA MET A 24 -3.29 -10.93 5.59
C MET A 24 -4.50 -10.82 4.66
N PHE A 25 -5.47 -11.72 4.75
CA PHE A 25 -6.72 -11.62 3.99
C PHE A 25 -7.46 -10.32 4.28
N THR A 26 -7.53 -9.93 5.56
CA THR A 26 -8.14 -8.65 5.99
C THR A 26 -7.38 -7.45 5.43
N VAL A 27 -6.04 -7.51 5.40
CA VAL A 27 -5.20 -6.46 4.80
C VAL A 27 -5.51 -6.30 3.31
N GLU A 28 -5.63 -7.40 2.55
CA GLU A 28 -5.96 -7.33 1.13
C GLU A 28 -7.36 -6.75 0.90
N CYS A 29 -8.38 -7.24 1.63
CA CYS A 29 -9.75 -6.72 1.52
C CYS A 29 -9.83 -5.22 1.82
N THR A 30 -9.16 -4.78 2.89
CA THR A 30 -9.15 -3.36 3.28
C THR A 30 -8.35 -2.51 2.29
N THR A 31 -7.29 -3.04 1.68
CA THR A 31 -6.54 -2.36 0.62
C THR A 31 -7.39 -2.15 -0.64
N VAL A 32 -8.16 -3.16 -1.07
CA VAL A 32 -9.12 -3.01 -2.18
C VAL A 32 -10.16 -1.94 -1.88
N GLY A 33 -10.69 -1.94 -0.66
CA GLY A 33 -11.63 -0.93 -0.17
C GLY A 33 -11.04 0.49 -0.21
N ALA A 34 -9.81 0.66 0.28
CA ALA A 34 -9.11 1.94 0.29
C ALA A 34 -8.84 2.45 -1.14
N ASN A 35 -8.38 1.59 -2.06
CA ASN A 35 -8.16 1.96 -3.46
C ASN A 35 -9.46 2.43 -4.13
N THR A 36 -10.57 1.76 -3.84
CA THR A 36 -11.90 2.10 -4.38
C THR A 36 -12.40 3.45 -3.85
N LEU A 37 -12.31 3.65 -2.53
CA LEU A 37 -12.67 4.92 -1.89
C LEU A 37 -11.80 6.07 -2.38
N TYR A 38 -10.49 5.85 -2.51
CA TYR A 38 -9.57 6.83 -3.06
C TYR A 38 -9.94 7.21 -4.51
N LYS A 39 -10.22 6.24 -5.37
CA LYS A 39 -10.68 6.53 -6.75
C LYS A 39 -11.98 7.35 -6.73
N ALA A 40 -12.94 6.99 -5.90
CA ALA A 40 -14.20 7.73 -5.78
C ALA A 40 -14.00 9.17 -5.28
N ALA A 41 -13.08 9.39 -4.33
CA ALA A 41 -12.73 10.71 -3.83
C ALA A 41 -11.94 11.55 -4.85
N SER A 42 -10.99 10.93 -5.57
CA SER A 42 -10.21 11.56 -6.64
C SER A 42 -11.12 12.06 -7.77
N LEU A 43 -12.16 11.29 -8.14
CA LEU A 43 -13.17 11.72 -9.12
C LEU A 43 -13.98 12.95 -8.66
N ARG A 44 -14.02 13.24 -7.35
CA ARG A 44 -14.63 14.46 -6.79
C ARG A 44 -13.63 15.60 -6.59
N GLY A 45 -12.42 15.47 -7.11
CA GLY A 45 -11.39 16.50 -7.06
C GLY A 45 -10.48 16.45 -5.83
N LEU A 46 -10.47 15.34 -5.07
CA LEU A 46 -9.49 15.17 -3.99
C LEU A 46 -8.07 15.07 -4.58
N SER A 47 -7.20 15.99 -4.16
CA SER A 47 -5.78 15.93 -4.48
C SER A 47 -5.11 14.75 -3.81
N PHE A 48 -4.31 14.00 -4.57
CA PHE A 48 -3.59 12.85 -4.06
C PHE A 48 -2.49 13.23 -3.06
N TYR A 49 -1.89 14.42 -3.16
CA TYR A 49 -0.95 14.92 -2.17
C TYR A 49 -1.63 15.12 -0.81
N VAL A 50 -2.81 15.74 -0.83
CA VAL A 50 -3.65 15.98 0.34
C VAL A 50 -4.09 14.64 0.96
N PHE A 51 -4.55 13.71 0.11
CA PHE A 51 -4.93 12.37 0.55
C PHE A 51 -3.80 11.64 1.27
N VAL A 52 -2.60 11.61 0.68
CA VAL A 52 -1.43 10.90 1.25
C VAL A 52 -0.99 11.56 2.55
N PHE A 53 -0.87 12.90 2.58
CA PHE A 53 -0.49 13.64 3.79
C PHE A 53 -1.46 13.36 4.94
N TYR A 54 -2.77 13.53 4.73
CA TYR A 54 -3.75 13.33 5.79
C TYR A 54 -3.89 11.86 6.19
N SER A 55 -3.73 10.89 5.28
CA SER A 55 -3.75 9.47 5.63
C SER A 55 -2.60 9.12 6.58
N TYR A 56 -1.38 9.62 6.29
CA TYR A 56 -0.25 9.48 7.19
C TYR A 56 -0.46 10.22 8.51
N LEU A 57 -1.05 11.42 8.49
CA LEU A 57 -1.38 12.18 9.70
C LEU A 57 -2.33 11.41 10.62
N VAL A 58 -3.42 10.88 10.07
CA VAL A 58 -4.38 10.05 10.82
C VAL A 58 -3.68 8.84 11.42
N SER A 59 -2.87 8.12 10.62
CA SER A 59 -2.10 6.98 11.09
C SER A 59 -1.16 7.32 12.26
N THR A 60 -0.36 8.38 12.13
CA THR A 60 0.57 8.81 13.19
C THR A 60 -0.16 9.26 14.45
N LEU A 61 -1.29 9.96 14.33
CA LEU A 61 -2.09 10.39 15.49
C LEU A 61 -2.67 9.18 16.24
N LEU A 62 -3.09 8.14 15.53
CA LEU A 62 -3.57 6.89 16.14
C LEU A 62 -2.43 6.06 16.73
N LEU A 63 -1.28 6.01 16.06
CA LEU A 63 -0.09 5.28 16.52
C LEU A 63 0.59 5.94 17.70
N LEU A 64 0.47 7.27 17.86
CA LEU A 64 1.09 8.01 18.95
C LEU A 64 0.73 7.43 20.34
N PRO A 65 -0.55 7.34 20.74
CA PRO A 65 -0.91 6.74 22.03
C PRO A 65 -0.52 5.26 22.11
N LEU A 66 -0.69 4.49 21.03
CA LEU A 66 -0.31 3.07 20.99
C LEU A 66 1.19 2.90 21.25
N SER A 67 2.04 3.75 20.66
CA SER A 67 3.49 3.69 20.82
C SER A 67 3.95 4.02 22.23
N LEU A 68 3.21 4.88 22.95
CA LEU A 68 3.49 5.25 24.34
C LEU A 68 3.02 4.19 25.33
N ILE A 69 1.87 3.56 25.08
CA ILE A 69 1.27 2.54 25.96
C ILE A 69 1.96 1.18 25.78
N PHE A 70 2.18 0.75 24.54
CA PHE A 70 2.70 -0.57 24.20
C PHE A 70 4.22 -0.58 23.90
N GLY A 71 4.90 0.56 24.01
CA GLY A 71 6.35 0.65 23.82
C GLY A 71 7.12 -0.13 24.89
N ARG A 72 7.66 -1.30 24.53
CA ARG A 72 8.28 -2.25 25.48
C ARG A 72 9.63 -1.77 26.05
N SER A 73 10.50 -1.17 25.24
CA SER A 73 11.68 -0.41 25.65
C SER A 73 11.39 1.08 25.92
N ARG A 74 12.17 1.81 26.73
CA ARG A 74 12.13 3.30 26.78
C ARG A 74 13.22 3.95 25.93
N ARG A 75 14.12 3.17 25.36
CA ARG A 75 15.32 3.69 24.68
C ARG A 75 15.02 3.86 23.18
N LEU A 76 14.86 5.11 22.77
CA LEU A 76 14.81 5.45 21.35
C LEU A 76 16.21 5.24 20.74
N PRO A 77 16.30 4.78 19.49
CA PRO A 77 17.57 4.77 18.78
C PRO A 77 18.08 6.21 18.64
N PRO A 78 19.38 6.48 18.89
CA PRO A 78 19.93 7.82 18.74
C PRO A 78 19.68 8.36 17.33
N ALA A 79 19.35 9.66 17.20
CA ALA A 79 19.09 10.28 15.90
C ALA A 79 20.27 10.17 14.92
N LYS A 80 21.50 10.05 15.42
CA LYS A 80 22.73 9.84 14.63
C LYS A 80 23.01 8.37 14.28
N SER A 81 22.13 7.45 14.64
CA SER A 81 22.33 6.02 14.38
C SER A 81 22.01 5.66 12.93
N PRO A 82 22.70 4.68 12.33
CA PRO A 82 22.35 4.18 11.00
C PRO A 82 20.92 3.61 10.95
N LEU A 83 20.39 3.17 12.10
CA LEU A 83 19.01 2.69 12.24
C LEU A 83 17.99 3.81 12.01
N PHE A 84 18.20 5.00 12.60
CA PHE A 84 17.31 6.14 12.40
C PHE A 84 17.25 6.55 10.92
N PHE A 85 18.39 6.54 10.24
CA PHE A 85 18.45 6.79 8.79
C PHE A 85 17.70 5.72 7.99
N LYS A 86 17.82 4.43 8.34
CA LYS A 86 17.02 3.36 7.69
C LYS A 86 15.52 3.58 7.86
N ILE A 87 15.06 4.01 9.04
CA ILE A 87 13.64 4.31 9.29
C ILE A 87 13.19 5.53 8.48
N PHE A 88 14.04 6.54 8.32
CA PHE A 88 13.77 7.68 7.43
C PHE A 88 13.60 7.24 5.97
N ILE A 89 14.52 6.41 5.44
CA ILE A 89 14.41 5.86 4.09
C ILE A 89 13.15 5.00 3.94
N LEU A 90 12.74 4.29 4.98
CA LEU A 90 11.49 3.53 5.01
C LEU A 90 10.26 4.45 4.85
N GLY A 91 10.26 5.60 5.54
CA GLY A 91 9.22 6.63 5.38
C GLY A 91 9.21 7.24 3.97
N LEU A 92 10.39 7.53 3.41
CA LEU A 92 10.55 8.06 2.06
C LEU A 92 10.04 7.09 0.98
N LEU A 93 10.46 5.82 1.04
CA LEU A 93 10.01 4.78 0.11
C LEU A 93 8.50 4.56 0.22
N GLY A 94 7.96 4.55 1.44
CA GLY A 94 6.53 4.48 1.70
C GLY A 94 5.77 5.62 1.02
N PHE A 95 6.20 6.87 1.25
CA PHE A 95 5.62 8.04 0.60
C PHE A 95 5.66 7.97 -0.93
N MET A 96 6.82 7.66 -1.52
CA MET A 96 6.97 7.55 -2.98
C MET A 96 6.07 6.44 -3.57
N SER A 97 5.95 5.31 -2.86
CA SER A 97 5.07 4.21 -3.26
C SER A 97 3.59 4.64 -3.25
N GLN A 98 3.15 5.39 -2.23
CA GLN A 98 1.78 5.88 -2.12
C GLN A 98 1.43 6.92 -3.19
N ILE A 99 2.36 7.81 -3.54
CA ILE A 99 2.18 8.75 -4.65
C ILE A 99 2.04 7.99 -5.99
N ALA A 100 2.91 7.00 -6.23
CA ALA A 100 2.83 6.15 -7.41
C ALA A 100 1.50 5.36 -7.44
N ALA A 101 1.03 4.87 -6.29
CA ALA A 101 -0.26 4.19 -6.16
C ALA A 101 -1.43 5.08 -6.56
N CYS A 102 -1.46 6.29 -5.98
CA CYS A 102 -2.50 7.27 -6.21
C CYS A 102 -2.58 7.66 -7.70
N LYS A 103 -1.42 7.97 -8.31
CA LYS A 103 -1.33 8.28 -9.75
C LYS A 103 -1.70 7.10 -10.62
N GLY A 104 -1.23 5.90 -10.26
CA GLY A 104 -1.57 4.66 -10.94
C GLY A 104 -3.07 4.42 -10.99
N ILE A 105 -3.76 4.56 -9.85
CA ILE A 105 -5.21 4.40 -9.73
C ILE A 105 -5.96 5.50 -10.47
N GLU A 106 -5.49 6.75 -10.41
CA GLU A 106 -6.10 7.90 -11.11
C GLU A 106 -6.14 7.67 -12.62
N TYR A 107 -5.01 7.22 -13.20
CA TYR A 107 -4.88 6.93 -14.63
C TYR A 107 -5.47 5.57 -15.07
N SER A 108 -5.74 4.67 -14.13
CA SER A 108 -6.30 3.35 -14.41
C SER A 108 -7.53 3.06 -13.55
N SER A 109 -7.50 1.99 -12.74
CA SER A 109 -8.59 1.57 -11.88
C SER A 109 -8.10 0.92 -10.57
N PRO A 110 -8.94 0.91 -9.52
CA PRO A 110 -8.68 0.14 -8.30
C PRO A 110 -8.48 -1.35 -8.57
N THR A 111 -9.27 -1.92 -9.50
CA THR A 111 -9.17 -3.34 -9.86
C THR A 111 -7.82 -3.67 -10.48
N LEU A 112 -7.29 -2.80 -11.34
CA LEU A 112 -5.95 -2.98 -11.91
C LEU A 112 -4.89 -2.91 -10.80
N ALA A 113 -4.99 -1.95 -9.89
CA ALA A 113 -4.08 -1.84 -8.75
C ALA A 113 -4.06 -3.13 -7.91
N SER A 114 -5.23 -3.69 -7.62
CA SER A 114 -5.35 -4.96 -6.89
C SER A 114 -4.86 -6.16 -7.68
N ALA A 115 -5.05 -6.20 -8.99
CA ALA A 115 -4.54 -7.28 -9.83
C ALA A 115 -3.00 -7.32 -9.89
N ILE A 116 -2.37 -6.14 -9.97
CA ILE A 116 -0.91 -6.00 -10.07
C ILE A 116 -0.23 -6.17 -8.70
N SER A 117 -0.96 -6.19 -7.58
CA SER A 117 -0.35 -6.34 -6.23
C SER A 117 0.46 -7.63 -6.06
N ASN A 118 0.09 -8.66 -6.82
CA ASN A 118 0.79 -9.94 -6.90
C ASN A 118 2.24 -9.82 -7.42
N LEU A 119 2.64 -8.67 -8.00
CA LEU A 119 4.01 -8.40 -8.40
C LEU A 119 4.98 -8.25 -7.22
N THR A 120 4.48 -7.88 -6.04
CA THR A 120 5.31 -7.63 -4.85
C THR A 120 6.21 -8.82 -4.49
N PRO A 121 5.69 -10.05 -4.28
CA PRO A 121 6.55 -11.20 -4.04
C PRO A 121 7.49 -11.48 -5.24
N ALA A 122 7.02 -11.30 -6.48
CA ALA A 122 7.83 -11.54 -7.67
C ALA A 122 9.07 -10.63 -7.76
N PHE A 123 8.91 -9.32 -7.46
CA PHE A 123 10.01 -8.37 -7.40
C PHE A 123 10.94 -8.65 -6.23
N THR A 124 10.40 -9.01 -5.07
CA THR A 124 11.17 -9.35 -3.86
C THR A 124 12.09 -10.54 -4.12
N PHE A 125 11.60 -11.61 -4.74
CA PHE A 125 12.41 -12.79 -5.05
C PHE A 125 13.43 -12.55 -6.16
N THR A 126 13.03 -11.88 -7.25
CA THR A 126 13.88 -11.71 -8.43
C THR A 126 15.03 -10.73 -8.20
N ASN A 127 14.75 -9.56 -7.61
CA ASN A 127 15.73 -8.48 -7.55
C ASN A 127 16.66 -8.57 -6.35
N PHE A 128 16.19 -9.15 -5.24
CA PHE A 128 16.91 -9.03 -3.97
C PHE A 128 17.48 -10.33 -3.42
N ARG A 129 17.25 -11.47 -4.11
CA ARG A 129 17.95 -12.75 -3.84
C ARG A 129 18.03 -13.08 -2.34
N MET A 130 16.93 -12.83 -1.60
CA MET A 130 16.86 -12.96 -0.13
C MET A 130 16.82 -14.42 0.34
N GLU A 131 16.73 -15.37 -0.59
CA GLU A 131 16.95 -16.79 -0.37
C GLU A 131 18.17 -17.16 -1.21
N GLN A 132 19.11 -17.95 -0.68
CA GLN A 132 20.10 -18.63 -1.52
C GLN A 132 19.30 -19.45 -2.53
N VAL A 133 19.08 -18.89 -3.73
CA VAL A 133 18.38 -19.56 -4.81
C VAL A 133 19.28 -20.70 -5.23
N ARG A 134 19.17 -21.83 -4.53
CA ARG A 134 19.57 -23.12 -5.04
C ARG A 134 18.62 -23.36 -6.21
N LEU A 135 19.05 -22.94 -7.41
CA LEU A 135 18.29 -23.04 -8.66
C LEU A 135 17.81 -24.48 -8.98
N ARG A 136 18.33 -25.45 -8.23
CA ARG A 136 18.01 -26.88 -8.29
C ARG A 136 16.91 -27.34 -7.31
N SER A 137 16.51 -26.51 -6.34
CA SER A 137 15.43 -26.83 -5.41
C SER A 137 14.07 -26.63 -6.07
N SER A 138 13.21 -27.65 -5.99
CA SER A 138 11.84 -27.60 -6.52
C SER A 138 11.02 -26.44 -5.93
N ALA A 139 11.23 -26.11 -4.65
CA ALA A 139 10.58 -24.98 -3.99
C ALA A 139 11.01 -23.63 -4.59
N SER A 140 12.31 -23.47 -4.90
CA SER A 140 12.83 -22.25 -5.53
C SER A 140 12.34 -22.12 -6.98
N GLN A 141 12.27 -23.23 -7.71
CA GLN A 141 11.70 -23.24 -9.06
C GLN A 141 10.21 -22.91 -9.07
N ALA A 142 9.43 -23.47 -8.14
CA ALA A 142 8.02 -23.14 -7.98
C ALA A 142 7.80 -21.65 -7.65
N LYS A 143 8.64 -21.06 -6.79
CA LYS A 143 8.61 -19.61 -6.49
C LYS A 143 8.92 -18.75 -7.71
N ILE A 144 9.93 -19.12 -8.52
CA ILE A 144 10.28 -18.40 -9.75
C ILE A 144 9.18 -18.53 -10.81
N ILE A 145 8.66 -19.74 -11.04
CA ILE A 145 7.56 -19.98 -11.99
C ILE A 145 6.31 -19.21 -11.54
N GLY A 146 5.97 -19.24 -10.24
CA GLY A 146 4.89 -18.45 -9.67
C GLY A 146 5.09 -16.94 -9.87
N ALA A 147 6.31 -16.44 -9.69
CA ALA A 147 6.65 -15.04 -9.96
C ALA A 147 6.49 -14.67 -11.44
N ILE A 148 6.98 -15.50 -12.36
CA ILE A 148 6.84 -15.29 -13.82
C ILE A 148 5.37 -15.37 -14.24
N LEU A 149 4.61 -16.34 -13.74
CA LEU A 149 3.17 -16.45 -13.98
C LEU A 149 2.41 -15.25 -13.41
N SER A 150 2.80 -14.75 -12.23
CA SER A 150 2.22 -13.56 -11.62
C SER A 150 2.50 -12.30 -12.44
N ILE A 151 3.75 -12.09 -12.86
CA ILE A 151 4.13 -10.99 -13.76
C ILE A 151 3.38 -11.11 -15.08
N SER A 152 3.30 -12.30 -15.65
CA SER A 152 2.58 -12.54 -16.90
C SER A 152 1.09 -12.28 -16.74
N GLY A 153 0.46 -12.73 -15.64
CA GLY A 153 -0.93 -12.46 -15.33
C GLY A 153 -1.22 -10.97 -15.14
N ALA A 154 -0.34 -10.24 -14.43
CA ALA A 154 -0.43 -8.79 -14.28
C ALA A 154 -0.27 -8.07 -15.64
N LEU A 155 0.69 -8.47 -16.47
CA LEU A 155 0.88 -7.95 -17.82
C LEU A 155 -0.33 -8.25 -18.71
N VAL A 156 -0.90 -9.45 -18.62
CA VAL A 156 -2.14 -9.79 -19.32
C VAL A 156 -3.24 -8.85 -18.84
N ILE A 157 -3.47 -8.64 -17.55
CA ILE A 157 -4.53 -7.73 -17.07
C ILE A 157 -4.29 -6.26 -17.49
N VAL A 158 -3.03 -5.81 -17.52
CA VAL A 158 -2.65 -4.47 -18.02
C VAL A 158 -2.94 -4.33 -19.51
N LEU A 159 -2.64 -5.37 -20.30
CA LEU A 159 -2.75 -5.36 -21.76
C LEU A 159 -4.12 -5.87 -22.27
N TYR A 160 -4.90 -6.55 -21.42
CA TYR A 160 -6.17 -7.17 -21.75
C TYR A 160 -7.26 -6.11 -21.78
N LYS A 161 -7.72 -5.83 -23.00
CA LYS A 161 -8.80 -4.88 -23.28
C LYS A 161 -10.17 -5.56 -23.10
N GLY A 162 -10.70 -5.55 -21.89
CA GLY A 162 -12.12 -5.86 -21.63
C GLY A 162 -13.02 -4.62 -21.81
N PRO A 163 -14.35 -4.78 -22.01
CA PRO A 163 -15.28 -3.66 -22.09
C PRO A 163 -15.21 -2.79 -20.82
N LYS A 164 -15.18 -1.46 -20.97
CA LYS A 164 -15.18 -0.52 -19.84
C LYS A 164 -16.55 -0.57 -19.13
N VAL A 165 -16.64 -1.28 -18.00
CA VAL A 165 -17.90 -1.51 -17.27
C VAL A 165 -18.40 -0.27 -16.49
N LEU A 166 -17.57 0.76 -16.33
CA LEU A 166 -18.02 2.08 -15.85
C LEU A 166 -17.71 3.16 -16.87
N SER A 167 -18.53 3.23 -17.93
CA SER A 167 -18.84 4.54 -18.51
C SER A 167 -19.59 5.31 -17.42
N GLY A 168 -19.01 6.43 -16.97
CA GLY A 168 -19.59 7.22 -15.90
C GLY A 168 -21.06 7.49 -16.18
N ALA A 169 -21.93 7.05 -15.26
CA ALA A 169 -23.26 7.60 -15.16
C ALA A 169 -23.08 9.07 -14.79
N SER A 170 -23.03 9.92 -15.81
CA SER A 170 -23.23 11.36 -15.67
C SER A 170 -24.66 11.55 -15.17
N PHE A 171 -24.83 11.55 -13.85
CA PHE A 171 -25.99 12.15 -13.21
C PHE A 171 -25.90 13.66 -13.38
N THR A 172 -26.12 14.14 -14.59
CA THR A 172 -26.40 15.54 -14.88
C THR A 172 -27.51 15.55 -15.93
N SER A 173 -28.70 15.88 -15.47
CA SER A 173 -29.83 16.24 -16.32
C SER A 173 -29.44 17.35 -17.31
N SER A 174 -30.10 17.33 -18.47
CA SER A 174 -30.26 18.39 -19.47
C SER A 174 -29.23 18.53 -20.62
N SER A 175 -29.76 18.22 -21.83
CA SER A 175 -29.62 18.88 -23.14
C SER A 175 -28.27 19.03 -23.87
N SER A 176 -28.21 18.35 -25.03
CA SER A 176 -27.73 18.77 -26.37
C SER A 176 -26.23 19.04 -26.64
N LEU A 177 -25.55 18.10 -27.34
CA LEU A 177 -25.03 18.16 -28.73
C LEU A 177 -23.98 17.02 -28.95
N PRO A 178 -23.83 16.46 -30.18
CA PRO A 178 -22.89 15.36 -30.41
C PRO A 178 -21.48 15.89 -30.69
N ILE A 179 -20.54 15.63 -29.77
CA ILE A 179 -19.13 15.99 -29.93
C ILE A 179 -18.30 14.72 -30.19
N SER A 180 -17.72 14.65 -31.38
CA SER A 180 -16.57 13.86 -31.85
C SER A 180 -16.05 12.74 -30.92
N LEU A 181 -16.39 11.49 -31.28
CA LEU A 181 -16.05 10.26 -30.54
C LEU A 181 -14.64 9.70 -30.85
N ASP A 182 -13.92 10.25 -31.82
CA ASP A 182 -12.68 9.64 -32.34
C ASP A 182 -11.37 10.08 -31.65
N GLN A 183 -11.38 11.16 -30.86
CA GLN A 183 -10.15 11.69 -30.24
C GLN A 183 -9.93 11.25 -28.77
N ASN A 184 -10.93 10.58 -28.16
CA ASN A 184 -10.88 10.09 -26.78
C ASN A 184 -10.44 8.63 -26.64
N LEU A 185 -10.36 7.87 -27.74
CA LEU A 185 -9.98 6.46 -27.70
C LEU A 185 -8.46 6.28 -27.55
N THR A 186 -7.65 7.07 -28.26
CA THR A 186 -6.18 7.02 -28.19
C THR A 186 -5.61 7.61 -26.90
N SER A 187 -6.22 8.69 -26.37
CA SER A 187 -5.83 9.32 -25.10
C SER A 187 -6.20 8.45 -23.89
N SER A 188 -7.35 7.77 -23.93
CA SER A 188 -7.76 6.83 -22.88
C SER A 188 -6.90 5.57 -22.84
N ASP A 189 -6.35 5.12 -23.98
CA ASP A 189 -5.49 3.93 -24.05
C ASP A 189 -4.07 4.22 -23.54
N SER A 190 -3.51 5.39 -23.86
CA SER A 190 -2.19 5.82 -23.35
C SER A 190 -2.20 6.07 -21.84
N SER A 191 -3.28 6.65 -21.32
CA SER A 191 -3.45 6.88 -19.88
C SER A 191 -3.61 5.58 -19.08
N TRP A 192 -4.25 4.56 -19.63
CA TRP A 192 -4.32 3.26 -18.94
C TRP A 192 -2.94 2.61 -18.77
N MET A 193 -2.12 2.65 -19.82
CA MET A 193 -0.75 2.09 -19.80
C MET A 193 0.18 2.85 -18.83
N ILE A 194 0.11 4.19 -18.79
CA ILE A 194 0.88 4.97 -17.81
C ILE A 194 0.44 4.64 -16.38
N GLY A 195 -0.87 4.40 -16.16
CA GLY A 195 -1.40 3.95 -14.88
C GLY A 195 -0.80 2.60 -14.45
N GLY A 196 -0.75 1.63 -15.36
CA GLY A 196 -0.10 0.33 -15.11
C GLY A 196 1.39 0.46 -14.76
N LEU A 197 2.12 1.36 -15.43
CA LEU A 197 3.54 1.60 -15.13
C LEU A 197 3.76 2.21 -13.74
N PHE A 198 2.91 3.17 -13.33
CA PHE A 198 2.93 3.74 -11.98
C PHE A 198 2.63 2.67 -10.92
N LEU A 199 1.66 1.79 -11.16
CA LEU A 199 1.34 0.66 -10.26
C LEU A 199 2.49 -0.36 -10.18
N ALA A 200 3.11 -0.70 -11.30
CA ALA A 200 4.30 -1.57 -11.29
C ALA A 200 5.45 -0.94 -10.49
N SER A 201 5.66 0.37 -10.65
CA SER A 201 6.65 1.14 -9.88
C SER A 201 6.32 1.17 -8.38
N GLN A 202 5.06 1.33 -8.01
CA GLN A 202 4.59 1.23 -6.62
C GLN A 202 4.99 -0.12 -6.00
N TYR A 203 4.65 -1.24 -6.65
CA TYR A 203 4.93 -2.57 -6.07
C TYR A 203 6.41 -2.93 -6.07
N PHE A 204 7.19 -2.37 -7.00
CA PHE A 204 8.66 -2.42 -6.92
C PHE A 204 9.17 -1.69 -5.68
N LEU A 205 8.72 -0.45 -5.45
CA LEU A 205 9.10 0.34 -4.26
C LEU A 205 8.68 -0.35 -2.96
N LEU A 206 7.47 -0.93 -2.91
CA LEU A 206 7.00 -1.72 -1.78
C LEU A 206 7.88 -2.94 -1.52
N SER A 207 8.38 -3.60 -2.56
CA SER A 207 9.30 -4.74 -2.40
C SER A 207 10.61 -4.32 -1.74
N VAL A 208 11.21 -3.19 -2.18
CA VAL A 208 12.39 -2.61 -1.52
C VAL A 208 12.08 -2.23 -0.08
N TRP A 209 10.90 -1.65 0.14
CA TRP A 209 10.42 -1.23 1.45
C TRP A 209 10.31 -2.41 2.43
N TYR A 210 9.70 -3.53 2.03
CA TYR A 210 9.58 -4.73 2.88
C TYR A 210 10.95 -5.27 3.28
N ILE A 211 11.91 -5.33 2.36
CA ILE A 211 13.26 -5.83 2.66
C ILE A 211 13.95 -4.92 3.68
N LEU A 212 13.86 -3.60 3.46
CA LEU A 212 14.43 -2.64 4.40
C LEU A 212 13.74 -2.75 5.77
N GLN A 213 12.43 -2.94 5.79
CA GLN A 213 11.66 -3.15 7.02
C GLN A 213 12.13 -4.39 7.78
N THR A 214 12.34 -5.52 7.10
CA THR A 214 12.91 -6.74 7.71
C THR A 214 14.25 -6.46 8.38
N ARG A 215 15.16 -5.74 7.69
CA ARG A 215 16.48 -5.36 8.25
C ARG A 215 16.38 -4.45 9.46
N VAL A 216 15.38 -3.56 9.49
CA VAL A 216 15.11 -2.70 10.65
C VAL A 216 14.58 -3.55 11.81
N MET A 217 13.67 -4.49 11.55
CA MET A 217 13.11 -5.41 12.57
C MET A 217 14.16 -6.35 13.17
N GLU A 218 15.10 -6.84 12.38
CA GLU A 218 16.24 -7.64 12.86
C GLU A 218 17.09 -6.87 13.89
N THR A 219 17.21 -5.54 13.73
CA THR A 219 18.03 -4.70 14.62
C THR A 219 17.23 -4.10 15.77
N TYR A 220 15.95 -3.80 15.56
CA TYR A 220 15.08 -3.11 16.50
C TYR A 220 13.65 -3.68 16.44
N PRO A 221 13.38 -4.76 17.19
CA PRO A 221 12.13 -5.54 17.14
C PRO A 221 10.99 -4.86 17.93
N GLU A 222 10.76 -3.57 17.67
CA GLU A 222 9.75 -2.75 18.31
C GLU A 222 8.79 -2.22 17.24
N GLU A 223 7.88 -3.09 16.82
CA GLU A 223 7.03 -2.93 15.63
C GLU A 223 6.27 -1.60 15.63
N ILE A 224 5.46 -1.36 16.67
CA ILE A 224 4.60 -0.17 16.79
C ILE A 224 5.42 1.12 16.69
N ARG A 225 6.62 1.14 17.28
CA ARG A 225 7.47 2.34 17.26
C ARG A 225 8.11 2.58 15.91
N VAL A 226 8.58 1.53 15.25
CA VAL A 226 9.12 1.69 13.91
C VAL A 226 8.03 2.15 12.96
N VAL A 227 6.82 1.58 13.05
CA VAL A 227 5.65 2.03 12.31
C VAL A 227 5.34 3.50 12.59
N PHE A 228 5.28 3.90 13.85
CA PHE A 228 5.09 5.29 14.23
C PHE A 228 6.14 6.23 13.61
N PHE A 229 7.43 5.91 13.75
CA PHE A 229 8.52 6.78 13.29
C PHE A 229 8.57 6.92 11.77
N TYR A 230 8.40 5.84 11.01
CA TYR A 230 8.42 6.00 9.54
C TYR A 230 7.15 6.71 9.04
N ASN A 231 5.99 6.53 9.67
CA ASN A 231 4.79 7.31 9.34
C ASN A 231 5.03 8.80 9.66
N LEU A 232 5.68 9.11 10.79
CA LEU A 232 6.07 10.47 11.14
C LEU A 232 7.02 11.09 10.11
N PHE A 233 8.02 10.35 9.62
CA PHE A 233 8.87 10.83 8.54
C PHE A 233 8.10 11.03 7.24
N ALA A 234 7.17 10.12 6.91
CA ALA A 234 6.31 10.30 5.75
C ALA A 234 5.47 11.57 5.85
N ILE A 235 5.00 11.97 7.04
CA ILE A 235 4.36 13.29 7.27
C ILE A 235 5.35 14.43 7.01
N ILE A 236 6.56 14.37 7.59
CA ILE A 236 7.57 15.42 7.44
C ILE A 236 7.97 15.62 5.97
N ILE A 237 7.98 14.55 5.17
CA ILE A 237 8.26 14.59 3.73
C ILE A 237 7.04 15.05 2.94
N SER A 238 5.86 14.51 3.23
CA SER A 238 4.63 14.80 2.47
C SER A 238 4.10 16.21 2.72
N ALA A 239 4.28 16.77 3.91
CA ALA A 239 3.84 18.13 4.25
C ALA A 239 4.42 19.21 3.30
N PRO A 240 5.75 19.35 3.14
CA PRO A 240 6.30 20.33 2.21
C PRO A 240 5.91 20.00 0.76
N VAL A 241 5.93 18.74 0.35
CA VAL A 241 5.54 18.33 -1.01
C VAL A 241 4.10 18.74 -1.32
N CYS A 242 3.18 18.51 -0.38
CA CYS A 242 1.79 18.93 -0.48
C CYS A 242 1.68 20.47 -0.52
N LEU A 243 2.40 21.19 0.34
CA LEU A 243 2.36 22.67 0.35
C LEU A 243 2.90 23.29 -0.94
N PHE A 244 3.96 22.72 -1.52
CA PHE A 244 4.57 23.26 -2.73
C PHE A 244 3.80 22.92 -4.01
N LEU A 245 3.26 21.70 -4.09
CA LEU A 245 2.61 21.17 -5.30
C LEU A 245 1.10 21.41 -5.31
N GLU A 246 0.44 21.46 -4.14
CA GLU A 246 -0.96 21.84 -4.00
C GLU A 246 -1.07 23.27 -3.48
N ARG A 247 -0.92 24.24 -4.40
CA ARG A 247 -0.97 25.68 -4.08
C ARG A 247 -2.37 26.19 -3.71
N ASN A 248 -3.41 25.43 -4.04
CA ASN A 248 -4.79 25.80 -3.72
C ASN A 248 -5.11 25.46 -2.26
N LEU A 249 -5.15 26.48 -1.40
CA LEU A 249 -5.48 26.32 0.02
C LEU A 249 -6.90 25.76 0.27
N THR A 250 -7.81 25.91 -0.70
CA THR A 250 -9.14 25.30 -0.64
C THR A 250 -9.10 23.77 -0.67
N SER A 251 -8.07 23.18 -1.30
CA SER A 251 -7.86 21.73 -1.34
C SER A 251 -7.46 21.16 0.03
N TRP A 252 -6.96 22.00 0.95
CA TRP A 252 -6.60 21.62 2.31
C TRP A 252 -7.80 21.54 3.25
N VAL A 253 -8.91 22.20 2.90
CA VAL A 253 -10.13 22.23 3.70
C VAL A 253 -10.92 20.95 3.44
N LEU A 254 -10.81 20.01 4.37
CA LEU A 254 -11.53 18.75 4.32
C LEU A 254 -13.01 18.98 4.59
N LYS A 255 -13.85 18.64 3.61
CA LYS A 255 -15.30 18.57 3.78
C LYS A 255 -15.67 17.19 4.36
N PRO A 256 -16.73 17.08 5.17
CA PRO A 256 -17.22 15.81 5.69
C PRO A 256 -17.97 15.04 4.58
N ASP A 257 -17.23 14.64 3.55
CA ASP A 257 -17.72 13.89 2.39
C ASP A 257 -16.89 12.61 2.18
N ILE A 258 -17.05 11.98 1.01
CA ILE A 258 -16.31 10.76 0.65
C ILE A 258 -14.79 10.93 0.72
N SER A 259 -14.29 12.15 0.58
CA SER A 259 -12.86 12.47 0.65
C SER A 259 -12.33 12.27 2.07
N LEU A 260 -13.04 12.80 3.08
CA LEU A 260 -12.70 12.58 4.48
C LEU A 260 -12.83 11.10 4.86
N ALA A 261 -13.90 10.44 4.40
CA ALA A 261 -14.09 9.01 4.64
C ALA A 261 -12.94 8.18 4.06
N ALA A 262 -12.51 8.47 2.81
CA ALA A 262 -11.39 7.79 2.17
C ALA A 262 -10.08 8.01 2.94
N ILE A 263 -9.81 9.23 3.41
CA ILE A 263 -8.61 9.58 4.18
C ILE A 263 -8.58 8.85 5.52
N VAL A 264 -9.67 8.89 6.29
CA VAL A 264 -9.73 8.24 7.61
C VAL A 264 -9.63 6.73 7.45
N TYR A 265 -10.35 6.15 6.48
CA TYR A 265 -10.30 4.73 6.19
C TYR A 265 -8.89 4.28 5.78
N SER A 266 -8.25 5.01 4.87
CA SER A 266 -6.88 4.72 4.41
C SER A 266 -5.86 4.85 5.54
N GLY A 267 -5.92 5.93 6.31
CA GLY A 267 -5.02 6.16 7.44
C GLY A 267 -5.12 5.06 8.50
N PHE A 268 -6.33 4.59 8.81
CA PHE A 268 -6.54 3.51 9.76
C PHE A 268 -6.14 2.14 9.20
N PHE A 269 -6.69 1.74 8.04
CA PHE A 269 -6.54 0.37 7.55
C PHE A 269 -5.23 0.14 6.79
N VAL A 270 -4.80 1.08 5.95
CA VAL A 270 -3.62 0.91 5.10
C VAL A 270 -2.37 1.39 5.84
N SER A 271 -2.37 2.62 6.34
CA SER A 271 -1.17 3.21 6.94
C SER A 271 -0.86 2.70 8.35
N MET A 272 -1.86 2.28 9.12
CA MET A 272 -1.69 1.74 10.48
C MET A 272 -1.87 0.22 10.55
N PHE A 273 -3.06 -0.31 10.27
CA PHE A 273 -3.37 -1.74 10.49
C PHE A 273 -2.55 -2.67 9.59
N SER A 274 -2.51 -2.40 8.27
CA SER A 274 -1.71 -3.18 7.32
C SER A 274 -0.22 -3.08 7.63
N ALA A 275 0.28 -1.88 7.90
CA ALA A 275 1.63 -1.64 8.38
C ALA A 275 2.02 -2.49 9.61
N LEU A 276 1.17 -2.50 10.65
CA LEU A 276 1.41 -3.32 11.84
C LEU A 276 1.36 -4.81 11.52
N THR A 277 0.38 -5.24 10.74
CA THR A 277 0.21 -6.66 10.34
C THR A 277 1.41 -7.16 9.54
N HIS A 278 1.93 -6.37 8.60
CA HIS A 278 3.14 -6.70 7.87
C HIS A 278 4.36 -6.74 8.76
N THR A 279 4.51 -5.76 9.67
CA THR A 279 5.65 -5.72 10.61
C THR A 279 5.63 -6.93 11.55
N TRP A 280 4.46 -7.27 12.07
CA TRP A 280 4.22 -8.44 12.91
C TRP A 280 4.46 -9.75 12.16
N GLY A 281 3.96 -9.86 10.93
CA GLY A 281 4.16 -11.02 10.07
C GLY A 281 5.62 -11.27 9.69
N LEU A 282 6.46 -10.22 9.63
CA LEU A 282 7.91 -10.35 9.43
C LEU A 282 8.65 -10.85 10.68
N HIS A 283 8.03 -10.80 11.85
CA HIS A 283 8.62 -11.19 13.13
C HIS A 283 8.22 -12.62 13.57
N LEU A 284 7.15 -13.16 12.98
CA LEU A 284 6.68 -14.55 13.14
C LEU A 284 7.68 -15.57 12.59
#